data_AF-A0A936GU59-F1
#
_entry.id   AF-A0A936GU59-F1
#
_cell.length_a   1.000
_cell.length_b   1.000
_cell.length_c   1.000
_cell.angle_alpha   90.00
_cell.angle_beta   90.00
_cell.angle_gamma   90.00
#
_symmetry.space_group_name_H-M   'P 1'
#
loop_
_entity.id
_entity.type
_entity.pdbx_description
1 polymer ?
#
loop_
_entity_poly.entity_id
_entity_poly.type
_entity_poly.pdbx_seq_one_letter_code
_entity_poly.pdbx_strand_id
1 'polypeptide(L)'
;MNFRDKYLVFRVINHFGWLLFLLLISSASNAAERIGLVKTYSPVATVIREGVETSLKVGSEIFEGDTIVTDGNGAVGIIFKDGAVLTLGPSGKLLVENFLFKPAEKNVSFISKIFKGTVAFASGAIGRISPESVQFETPTATLGLRGTKILIEVE
;
A
#
# COMPACT_ATOMS: atom_id res chain seq x y z
N MET A 1 26.35 65.11 27.72
CA MET A 1 26.92 64.37 26.57
C MET A 1 27.80 63.27 27.15
N ASN A 2 27.30 62.04 27.25
CA ASN A 2 28.19 60.92 27.55
C ASN A 2 27.66 59.62 26.95
N PHE A 3 28.57 58.89 26.31
CA PHE A 3 28.34 58.07 25.12
C PHE A 3 28.06 56.59 25.43
N ARG A 4 27.62 56.26 26.67
CA ARG A 4 27.64 54.88 27.19
C ARG A 4 26.28 54.17 27.25
N ASP A 5 25.16 54.87 27.08
CA ASP A 5 23.82 54.26 27.23
C ASP A 5 23.18 53.75 25.92
N LYS A 6 23.82 53.93 24.77
CA LYS A 6 23.22 53.56 23.46
C LYS A 6 23.35 52.09 23.06
N TYR A 7 24.10 51.27 23.80
CA TYR A 7 24.39 49.88 23.41
C TYR A 7 23.51 48.82 24.07
N LEU A 8 22.66 49.17 25.04
CA LEU A 8 21.82 48.20 25.75
C LEU A 8 20.44 47.96 25.13
N VAL A 9 19.94 48.87 24.28
CA VAL A 9 18.62 48.71 23.65
C VAL A 9 18.70 47.95 22.31
N PHE A 10 19.89 47.86 21.69
CA PHE A 10 20.03 47.28 20.35
C PHE A 10 20.26 45.75 20.31
N ARG A 11 20.39 45.08 21.47
CA ARG A 11 20.59 43.60 21.52
C ARG A 11 19.30 42.80 21.67
N VAL A 12 18.14 43.43 21.79
CA VAL A 12 16.85 42.73 21.99
C VAL A 12 15.98 42.71 20.72
N ILE A 13 16.28 43.57 19.74
CA ILE A 13 15.43 43.73 18.54
C ILE A 13 15.79 42.75 17.40
N ASN A 14 16.91 42.02 17.48
CA ASN A 14 17.36 41.15 16.37
C ASN A 14 17.30 39.63 16.64
N HIS A 15 16.55 39.18 17.65
CA HIS A 15 16.33 37.75 17.92
C HIS A 15 14.87 37.30 17.81
N PHE A 16 13.93 38.24 17.63
CA PHE A 16 12.50 37.91 17.49
C PHE A 16 12.07 37.64 16.04
N GLY A 17 12.82 38.12 15.04
CA GLY A 17 12.54 37.88 13.62
C GLY A 17 13.01 36.52 13.09
N TRP A 18 13.94 35.86 13.79
CA TRP A 18 14.54 34.61 13.30
C TRP A 18 13.80 33.35 13.77
N LEU A 19 12.99 33.46 14.83
CA LEU A 19 12.21 32.35 15.38
C LEU A 19 10.86 32.14 14.68
N LEU A 20 10.37 33.14 13.94
CA LEU A 20 9.13 33.02 13.15
C LEU A 20 9.37 32.53 11.71
N PHE A 21 10.62 32.49 11.24
CA PHE A 21 10.97 32.06 9.88
C PHE A 21 11.24 30.55 9.76
N LEU A 22 11.32 29.83 10.88
CA LEU A 22 11.68 28.39 10.90
C LEU A 22 10.48 27.47 11.19
N LEU A 23 9.27 28.02 11.30
CA LEU A 23 8.03 27.26 11.54
C LEU A 23 7.23 26.96 10.26
N LEU A 24 7.91 26.89 9.12
CA LEU A 24 7.42 26.30 7.87
C LEU A 24 8.16 24.98 7.63
N ILE A 25 8.11 24.09 8.63
CA ILE A 25 8.50 22.69 8.40
C ILE A 25 7.36 22.10 7.58
N SER A 26 7.56 22.12 6.26
CA SER A 26 6.71 21.46 5.28
C SER A 26 6.38 20.05 5.75
N SER A 27 5.13 19.82 6.15
CA SER A 27 4.59 18.47 6.24
C SER A 27 4.63 17.89 4.83
N ALA A 28 5.68 17.13 4.51
CA ALA A 28 5.70 16.30 3.32
C ALA A 28 4.61 15.24 3.53
N SER A 29 3.44 15.49 2.94
CA SER A 29 2.39 14.48 2.82
C SER A 29 2.94 13.37 1.94
N ASN A 30 3.45 12.30 2.54
CA ASN A 30 3.76 11.07 1.83
C ASN A 30 2.43 10.47 1.36
N ALA A 31 2.04 10.76 0.12
CA ALA A 31 0.92 10.09 -0.50
C ALA A 31 1.30 8.61 -0.65
N ALA A 32 0.46 7.71 -0.15
CA ALA A 32 0.65 6.28 -0.33
C ALA A 32 0.80 5.97 -1.83
N GLU A 33 1.78 5.16 -2.19
CA GLU A 33 2.01 4.78 -3.58
C GLU A 33 0.95 3.76 -4.02
N ARG A 34 0.25 4.03 -5.13
CA ARG A 34 -0.66 3.05 -5.73
C ARG A 34 0.11 1.84 -6.24
N ILE A 35 -0.34 0.65 -5.86
CA ILE A 35 0.29 -0.63 -6.22
C ILE A 35 -0.54 -1.44 -7.23
N GLY A 36 -1.82 -1.12 -7.41
CA GLY A 36 -2.68 -1.85 -8.34
C GLY A 36 -3.97 -1.14 -8.70
N LEU A 37 -4.73 -1.76 -9.61
CA LEU A 37 -6.02 -1.30 -10.11
C LEU A 37 -7.01 -2.46 -10.18
N VAL A 38 -8.27 -2.20 -9.83
CA VAL A 38 -9.36 -3.14 -10.06
C VAL A 38 -9.67 -3.21 -11.56
N LYS A 39 -9.50 -4.38 -12.17
CA LYS A 39 -9.72 -4.66 -13.59
C LYS A 39 -11.10 -5.23 -13.87
N THR A 40 -11.58 -6.14 -13.02
CA THR A 40 -12.89 -6.77 -13.14
C THR A 40 -13.60 -6.75 -11.80
N TYR A 41 -14.92 -6.63 -11.84
CA TYR A 41 -15.76 -6.48 -10.67
C TYR A 41 -17.08 -7.22 -10.91
N SER A 42 -17.46 -8.10 -9.96
CA SER A 42 -18.84 -8.56 -9.76
C SER A 42 -19.44 -7.74 -8.62
N PRO A 43 -20.75 -7.40 -8.64
CA PRO A 43 -21.36 -6.60 -7.59
C PRO A 43 -20.97 -7.10 -6.19
N VAL A 44 -20.54 -6.17 -5.34
CA VAL A 44 -20.19 -6.32 -3.92
C VAL A 44 -18.76 -6.80 -3.61
N ALA A 45 -17.82 -5.92 -3.92
CA ALA A 45 -16.47 -5.94 -3.34
C ALA A 45 -16.19 -4.60 -2.64
N THR A 46 -15.58 -4.65 -1.48
CA THR A 46 -15.15 -3.47 -0.71
C THR A 46 -13.66 -3.55 -0.42
N VAL A 47 -13.09 -2.38 -0.14
CA VAL A 47 -11.75 -2.24 0.39
C VAL A 47 -11.85 -1.55 1.74
N ILE A 48 -11.15 -2.10 2.73
CA ILE A 48 -10.97 -1.51 4.04
C ILE A 48 -9.55 -0.96 4.07
N ARG A 49 -9.43 0.36 4.18
CA ARG A 49 -8.16 1.09 4.27
C ARG A 49 -8.17 1.91 5.55
N GLU A 50 -7.18 1.67 6.41
CA GLU A 50 -7.07 2.38 7.70
C GLU A 50 -8.38 2.36 8.53
N GLY A 51 -9.12 1.25 8.43
CA GLY A 51 -10.41 1.06 9.12
C GLY A 51 -11.63 1.66 8.40
N VAL A 52 -11.44 2.38 7.30
CA VAL A 52 -12.53 2.93 6.48
C VAL A 52 -12.86 1.96 5.35
N GLU A 53 -14.11 1.51 5.31
CA GLU A 53 -14.63 0.66 4.25
C GLU A 53 -15.18 1.49 3.08
N THR A 54 -14.78 1.15 1.85
CA THR A 54 -15.23 1.82 0.62
C THR A 54 -15.53 0.79 -0.46
N SER A 55 -16.58 1.00 -1.24
CA SER A 55 -16.91 0.12 -2.37
C SER A 55 -15.86 0.19 -3.48
N LEU A 56 -15.45 -0.97 -3.98
CA LEU A 56 -14.59 -1.07 -5.15
C LEU A 56 -15.43 -0.99 -6.44
N LYS A 57 -14.83 -0.41 -7.47
CA LYS A 57 -15.32 -0.38 -8.85
C LYS A 57 -14.15 -0.57 -9.79
N VAL A 58 -14.43 -0.83 -11.06
CA VAL A 58 -13.37 -0.86 -12.08
C VAL A 58 -12.61 0.48 -12.07
N GLY A 59 -11.28 0.40 -12.05
CA GLY A 59 -10.40 1.56 -11.92
C GLY A 59 -10.14 2.02 -10.50
N SER A 60 -10.77 1.43 -9.47
CA SER A 60 -10.39 1.69 -8.07
C SER A 60 -8.91 1.35 -7.84
N GLU A 61 -8.23 2.24 -7.12
CA GLU A 61 -6.83 2.11 -6.78
C GLU A 61 -6.64 1.24 -5.54
N ILE A 62 -5.64 0.36 -5.61
CA ILE A 62 -5.22 -0.53 -4.53
C ILE A 62 -3.85 -0.06 -4.02
N PHE A 63 -3.69 -0.09 -2.71
CA PHE A 63 -2.51 0.35 -1.97
C PHE A 63 -2.03 -0.77 -1.04
N GLU A 64 -0.78 -0.69 -0.60
CA GLU A 64 -0.28 -1.54 0.47
C GLU A 64 -1.10 -1.31 1.76
N GLY A 65 -1.41 -2.38 2.48
CA GLY A 65 -2.25 -2.35 3.68
C GLY A 65 -3.76 -2.47 3.40
N ASP A 66 -4.19 -2.46 2.14
CA ASP A 66 -5.60 -2.62 1.79
C ASP A 66 -6.10 -4.04 2.11
N THR A 67 -7.22 -4.11 2.84
CA THR A 67 -7.97 -5.35 3.01
C THR A 67 -9.15 -5.37 2.04
N ILE A 68 -9.13 -6.31 1.10
CA ILE A 68 -10.17 -6.50 0.10
C ILE A 68 -11.16 -7.57 0.60
N VAL A 69 -12.45 -7.26 0.50
CA VAL A 69 -13.53 -8.13 0.95
C VAL A 69 -14.53 -8.31 -0.19
N THR A 70 -14.99 -9.54 -0.41
CA THR A 70 -16.07 -9.88 -1.34
C THR A 70 -17.20 -10.56 -0.57
N ASP A 71 -18.44 -10.29 -0.97
CA ASP A 71 -19.61 -10.94 -0.37
C ASP A 71 -19.93 -12.31 -1.01
N GLY A 72 -21.09 -12.87 -0.68
CA GLY A 72 -21.55 -14.20 -1.13
C GLY A 72 -21.50 -14.47 -2.64
N ASN A 73 -21.61 -13.44 -3.49
CA ASN A 73 -21.55 -13.57 -4.96
C ASN A 73 -20.50 -12.65 -5.60
N GLY A 74 -19.81 -11.85 -4.79
CA GLY A 74 -18.83 -10.87 -5.21
C GLY A 74 -17.52 -11.52 -5.67
N ALA A 75 -16.85 -10.86 -6.61
CA ALA A 75 -15.52 -11.25 -7.05
C ALA A 75 -14.80 -10.00 -7.55
N VAL A 76 -13.50 -9.95 -7.34
CA VAL A 76 -12.68 -8.81 -7.77
C VAL A 76 -11.38 -9.30 -8.39
N GLY A 77 -11.06 -8.75 -9.54
CA GLY A 77 -9.80 -8.96 -10.23
C GLY A 77 -8.95 -7.71 -10.16
N ILE A 78 -7.72 -7.83 -9.65
CA ILE A 78 -6.77 -6.74 -9.45
C ILE A 78 -5.58 -6.99 -10.36
N ILE A 79 -5.14 -5.96 -11.07
CA ILE A 79 -3.87 -5.94 -11.78
C ILE A 79 -2.89 -5.06 -11.00
N PHE A 80 -1.73 -5.62 -10.64
CA PHE A 80 -0.68 -4.93 -9.91
C PHE A 80 0.29 -4.23 -10.84
N LYS A 81 1.09 -3.31 -10.28
CA LYS A 81 2.07 -2.50 -11.00
C LYS A 81 3.17 -3.33 -11.66
N ASP A 82 3.46 -4.52 -11.14
CA ASP A 82 4.42 -5.47 -11.72
C ASP A 82 3.80 -6.32 -12.84
N GLY A 83 2.51 -6.14 -13.13
CA GLY A 83 1.74 -6.91 -14.10
C GLY A 83 1.14 -8.20 -13.55
N ALA A 84 1.28 -8.49 -12.24
CA ALA A 84 0.61 -9.63 -11.62
C ALA A 84 -0.90 -9.43 -11.64
N VAL A 85 -1.64 -10.53 -11.72
CA VAL A 85 -3.10 -10.53 -11.65
C VAL A 85 -3.54 -11.41 -10.49
N LEU A 86 -4.33 -10.84 -9.59
CA LEU A 86 -4.95 -11.55 -8.47
C LEU A 86 -6.47 -11.45 -8.61
N THR A 87 -7.14 -12.58 -8.49
CA THR A 87 -8.60 -12.63 -8.39
C THR A 87 -8.98 -13.18 -7.03
N LEU A 88 -9.82 -12.45 -6.30
CA LEU A 88 -10.50 -12.92 -5.10
C LEU A 88 -11.93 -13.31 -5.48
N GLY A 89 -12.28 -14.55 -5.22
CA GLY A 89 -13.62 -15.10 -5.46
C GLY A 89 -14.63 -14.71 -4.38
N PRO A 90 -15.80 -15.36 -4.35
CA PRO A 90 -16.87 -15.08 -3.39
C PRO A 90 -16.49 -15.32 -1.94
N SER A 91 -17.16 -14.60 -1.05
CA SER A 91 -17.03 -14.66 0.41
C SER A 91 -15.60 -14.49 0.91
N GLY A 92 -14.76 -13.79 0.15
CA GLY A 92 -13.33 -13.70 0.34
C GLY A 92 -12.91 -12.56 1.26
N LYS A 93 -11.76 -12.71 1.90
CA LYS A 93 -11.08 -11.64 2.63
C LYS A 93 -9.58 -11.79 2.48
N LEU A 94 -8.94 -10.78 1.92
CA LEU A 94 -7.51 -10.76 1.60
C LEU A 94 -6.90 -9.42 2.00
N LEU A 95 -5.72 -9.44 2.58
CA LEU A 95 -4.89 -8.26 2.84
C LEU A 95 -3.70 -8.26 1.89
N VAL A 96 -3.43 -7.10 1.27
CA VAL A 96 -2.17 -6.86 0.58
C VAL A 96 -1.19 -6.28 1.59
N GLU A 97 -0.38 -7.14 2.20
CA GLU A 97 0.45 -6.76 3.34
C GLU A 97 1.69 -5.99 2.92
N ASN A 98 2.38 -6.46 1.87
CA ASN A 98 3.54 -5.77 1.36
C ASN A 98 3.60 -5.86 -0.16
N PHE A 99 3.87 -4.72 -0.79
CA PHE A 99 4.13 -4.65 -2.22
C PHE A 99 5.24 -3.65 -2.50
N LEU A 100 6.40 -4.16 -2.91
CA LEU A 100 7.54 -3.36 -3.32
C LEU A 100 7.93 -3.76 -4.75
N PHE A 101 8.02 -2.76 -5.63
CA PHE A 101 8.41 -2.99 -7.01
C PHE A 101 9.45 -1.97 -7.48
N LYS A 102 10.71 -2.19 -7.06
CA LYS A 102 11.89 -1.44 -7.52
C LYS A 102 12.88 -2.40 -8.18
N PRO A 103 12.60 -2.86 -9.42
CA PRO A 103 13.42 -3.87 -10.09
C PRO A 103 14.85 -3.39 -10.37
N ALA A 104 15.06 -2.09 -10.59
CA ALA A 104 16.40 -1.52 -10.80
C ALA A 104 17.30 -1.63 -9.55
N GLU A 105 16.69 -1.61 -8.35
CA GLU A 105 17.39 -1.71 -7.07
C GLU A 105 17.44 -3.16 -6.55
N LYS A 106 16.90 -4.13 -7.31
CA LYS A 106 16.65 -5.52 -6.86
C LYS A 106 15.84 -5.58 -5.55
N ASN A 107 15.04 -4.57 -5.29
CA ASN A 107 14.20 -4.49 -4.10
C ASN A 107 12.74 -4.74 -4.51
N VAL A 108 12.32 -5.99 -4.39
CA VAL A 108 10.99 -6.43 -4.79
C VAL A 108 10.38 -7.36 -3.76
N SER A 109 9.07 -7.24 -3.55
CA SER A 109 8.31 -8.03 -2.59
C SER A 109 6.83 -8.02 -2.93
N PHE A 110 6.17 -9.16 -2.78
CA PHE A 110 4.73 -9.33 -2.86
C PHE A 110 4.31 -10.28 -1.74
N ILE A 111 3.69 -9.75 -0.68
CA ILE A 111 3.18 -10.52 0.44
C ILE A 111 1.69 -10.25 0.57
N SER A 112 0.88 -11.30 0.57
CA SER A 112 -0.57 -11.20 0.77
C SER A 112 -1.08 -12.23 1.76
N LYS A 113 -1.96 -11.80 2.66
CA LYS A 113 -2.60 -12.65 3.67
C LYS A 113 -4.02 -12.95 3.24
N ILE A 114 -4.36 -14.23 3.12
CA ILE A 114 -5.67 -14.72 2.74
C ILE A 114 -6.33 -15.26 4.00
N PHE A 115 -7.39 -14.57 4.45
CA PHE A 115 -8.12 -14.97 5.64
C PHE A 115 -9.20 -16.01 5.33
N LYS A 116 -9.85 -15.89 4.16
CA LYS A 116 -10.88 -16.81 3.67
C LYS A 116 -11.16 -16.62 2.19
N GLY A 117 -11.78 -17.62 1.58
CA GLY A 117 -12.24 -17.63 0.19
C GLY A 117 -11.20 -18.21 -0.77
N THR A 118 -11.51 -18.09 -2.07
CA THR A 118 -10.67 -18.61 -3.15
C THR A 118 -9.88 -17.48 -3.80
N VAL A 119 -8.58 -17.68 -3.97
CA VAL A 119 -7.67 -16.74 -4.64
C VAL A 119 -7.01 -17.42 -5.83
N ALA A 120 -7.13 -16.81 -7.00
CA ALA A 120 -6.36 -17.18 -8.17
C ALA A 120 -5.30 -16.11 -8.44
N PHE A 121 -4.05 -16.52 -8.61
CA PHE A 121 -2.94 -15.60 -8.84
C PHE A 121 -2.15 -16.00 -10.09
N ALA A 122 -1.81 -15.01 -10.91
CA ALA A 122 -0.91 -15.13 -12.03
C ALA A 122 0.25 -14.13 -11.86
N SER A 123 1.48 -14.65 -11.91
CA SER A 123 2.68 -13.92 -11.55
C SER A 123 3.03 -12.82 -12.55
N GLY A 124 3.38 -11.65 -12.01
CA GLY A 124 3.96 -10.54 -12.73
C GLY A 124 5.48 -10.60 -12.78
N ALA A 125 6.11 -9.44 -12.92
CA ALA A 125 7.55 -9.32 -12.98
C ALA A 125 8.24 -9.78 -11.70
N ILE A 126 7.66 -9.54 -10.50
CA ILE A 126 8.26 -9.94 -9.22
C ILE A 126 8.46 -11.46 -9.18
N GLY A 127 7.40 -12.22 -9.44
CA GLY A 127 7.46 -13.68 -9.45
C GLY A 127 8.37 -14.29 -10.53
N ARG A 128 8.76 -13.50 -11.56
CA ARG A 128 9.72 -13.94 -12.58
C ARG A 128 11.17 -13.67 -12.20
N ILE A 129 11.45 -12.51 -11.60
CA ILE A 129 12.82 -12.10 -11.25
C ILE A 129 13.26 -12.60 -9.88
N SER A 130 12.31 -12.76 -8.95
CA SER A 130 12.52 -13.20 -7.58
C SER A 130 11.29 -13.99 -7.10
N PRO A 131 11.14 -15.27 -7.52
CA PRO A 131 10.01 -16.11 -7.12
C PRO A 131 9.84 -16.20 -5.59
N GLU A 132 10.95 -16.22 -4.85
CA GLU A 132 10.99 -16.22 -3.39
C GLU A 132 10.42 -14.96 -2.74
N SER A 133 10.33 -13.85 -3.49
CA SER A 133 9.75 -12.59 -3.02
C SER A 133 8.22 -12.57 -3.13
N VAL A 134 7.60 -13.64 -3.66
CA VAL A 134 6.14 -13.77 -3.73
C VAL A 134 5.66 -14.80 -2.70
N GLN A 135 4.94 -14.31 -1.71
CA GLN A 135 4.46 -15.09 -0.57
C GLN A 135 2.96 -14.87 -0.34
N PHE A 136 2.24 -15.97 -0.15
CA PHE A 136 0.86 -15.98 0.31
C PHE A 136 0.80 -16.62 1.69
N GLU A 137 0.12 -15.97 2.62
CA GLU A 137 -0.06 -16.50 3.96
C GLU A 137 -1.52 -16.79 4.20
N THR A 138 -1.80 -17.91 4.85
CA THR A 138 -3.12 -18.29 5.33
C THR A 138 -3.01 -18.52 6.84
N PRO A 139 -4.14 -18.67 7.58
CA PRO A 139 -4.08 -18.94 9.02
C PRO A 139 -3.28 -20.18 9.40
N THR A 140 -3.09 -21.12 8.47
CA THR A 140 -2.48 -22.43 8.72
C THR A 140 -1.16 -22.65 7.96
N ALA A 141 -0.84 -21.85 6.95
CA ALA A 141 0.32 -22.09 6.11
C ALA A 141 0.89 -20.83 5.45
N THR A 142 2.16 -20.91 5.09
CA THR A 142 2.85 -19.95 4.24
C THR A 142 3.21 -20.63 2.92
N LEU A 143 2.84 -20.00 1.80
CA LEU A 143 2.98 -20.51 0.45
C LEU A 143 3.92 -19.58 -0.32
N GLY A 144 5.13 -20.05 -0.62
CA GLY A 144 6.03 -19.40 -1.57
C GLY A 144 5.70 -19.83 -3.01
N LEU A 145 5.94 -18.95 -3.98
CA LEU A 145 5.63 -19.23 -5.38
C LEU A 145 6.89 -19.56 -6.18
N ARG A 146 6.93 -20.76 -6.77
CA ARG A 146 7.97 -21.21 -7.73
C ARG A 146 7.34 -21.60 -9.07
N GLY A 147 6.55 -20.70 -9.65
CA GLY A 147 5.79 -20.99 -10.86
C GLY A 147 5.18 -19.75 -11.48
N THR A 148 4.12 -19.93 -12.27
CA THR A 148 3.47 -18.81 -12.99
C THR A 148 2.05 -18.55 -12.49
N LYS A 149 1.34 -19.59 -12.05
CA LYS A 149 -0.05 -19.50 -11.61
C LYS A 149 -0.31 -20.43 -10.43
N ILE A 150 -1.13 -19.97 -9.49
CA ILE A 150 -1.58 -20.76 -8.35
C ILE A 150 -3.06 -20.49 -8.07
N LEU A 151 -3.70 -21.44 -7.40
CA LEU A 151 -5.04 -21.31 -6.82
C LEU A 151 -4.94 -21.71 -5.35
N ILE A 152 -5.46 -20.86 -4.47
CA ILE A 152 -5.46 -21.05 -3.02
C ILE A 152 -6.90 -20.99 -2.55
N GLU A 153 -7.29 -21.93 -1.69
CA GLU A 153 -8.59 -21.98 -1.06
C GLU A 153 -8.43 -22.05 0.45
N VAL A 154 -9.15 -21.19 1.17
CA VAL A 154 -9.17 -21.12 2.62
C VAL A 154 -10.62 -21.07 3.08
N GLU A 155 -11.01 -22.01 3.93
CA GLU A 155 -12.34 -22.09 4.54
C GLU A 155 -12.41 -21.35 5.88
#